data_AF-A0AAW7W996-F1
#
_entry.id   AF-A0AAW7W996-F1
#
_cell.length_a   1.000
_cell.length_b   1.000
_cell.length_c   1.000
_cell.angle_alpha   90.00
_cell.angle_beta   90.00
_cell.angle_gamma   90.00
#
_symmetry.space_group_name_H-M   'P 1'
#
loop_
_entity.id
_entity.type
_entity.pdbx_description
1 polymer ?
#
loop_
_entity_poly.entity_id
_entity_poly.type
_entity_poly.pdbx_seq_one_letter_code
_entity_poly.pdbx_strand_id
1 'polypeptide(L)'
;MRPKKYPYSRAVKAKKTTKEDKLGLVEFPNIAIRKDFLKHIYTVTRYHDGCTIIYFKIPKFFGAYEEQKAKVNLSYEETMKILNSC
;
A
#
# COMPACT_ATOMS: atom_id res chain seq x y z
N MET A 1 -17.84 -41.88 25.21
CA MET A 1 -17.86 -40.59 24.49
C MET A 1 -18.25 -39.50 25.49
N ARG A 2 -17.38 -38.53 25.81
CA ARG A 2 -17.70 -37.48 26.81
C ARG A 2 -18.23 -36.21 26.10
N PRO A 3 -19.31 -35.59 26.60
CA PRO A 3 -19.89 -34.40 25.98
C PRO A 3 -19.00 -33.17 26.22
N LYS A 4 -18.88 -32.29 25.21
CA LYS A 4 -18.18 -31.00 25.34
C LYS A 4 -18.94 -30.13 26.35
N LYS A 5 -18.23 -29.58 27.34
CA LYS A 5 -18.80 -28.82 28.47
C LYS A 5 -19.62 -27.58 28.06
N TYR A 6 -19.38 -27.02 26.87
CA TYR A 6 -20.22 -25.96 26.29
C TYR A 6 -20.41 -26.22 24.78
N PRO A 7 -21.57 -26.76 24.35
CA PRO A 7 -21.83 -27.05 22.94
C PRO A 7 -22.12 -25.80 22.09
N TYR A 8 -22.38 -24.66 22.74
CA TYR A 8 -22.64 -23.36 22.11
C TYR A 8 -21.54 -22.35 22.38
N SER A 9 -20.30 -22.80 22.60
CA SER A 9 -19.13 -21.94 22.39
C SER A 9 -19.00 -21.65 20.89
N ARG A 10 -19.98 -20.91 20.38
CA ARG A 10 -19.90 -20.09 19.20
C ARG A 10 -18.83 -19.09 19.59
N ALA A 11 -17.56 -19.49 19.45
CA ALA A 11 -16.48 -18.55 19.21
C ALA A 11 -17.11 -17.65 18.17
N VAL A 12 -17.43 -16.42 18.59
CA VAL A 12 -17.84 -15.39 17.68
C VAL A 12 -16.77 -15.53 16.63
N LYS A 13 -17.14 -16.05 15.46
CA LYS A 13 -16.37 -15.80 14.25
C LYS A 13 -16.48 -14.30 14.26
N ALA A 14 -15.55 -13.64 14.97
CA ALA A 14 -15.19 -12.29 14.73
C ALA A 14 -15.06 -12.41 13.23
N LYS A 15 -16.06 -11.85 12.53
CA LYS A 15 -15.96 -11.53 11.13
C LYS A 15 -14.50 -11.16 11.05
N LYS A 16 -13.70 -11.90 10.28
CA LYS A 16 -12.33 -11.52 10.01
C LYS A 16 -12.53 -10.19 9.29
N THR A 17 -12.83 -9.16 10.08
CA THR A 17 -13.18 -7.83 9.71
C THR A 17 -11.80 -7.37 9.42
N THR A 18 -11.32 -7.73 8.23
CA THR A 18 -10.84 -6.71 7.33
C THR A 18 -10.03 -5.66 8.06
N LYS A 19 -9.11 -6.14 8.91
CA LYS A 19 -7.99 -5.37 9.43
C LYS A 19 -7.05 -5.08 8.25
N GLU A 20 -7.15 -5.90 7.20
CA GLU A 20 -6.57 -5.67 5.87
C GLU A 20 -7.33 -4.63 5.02
N ASP A 21 -8.65 -4.42 5.16
CA ASP A 21 -9.40 -3.44 4.31
C ASP A 21 -9.17 -1.98 4.72
N LYS A 22 -8.56 -1.72 5.88
CA LYS A 22 -8.18 -0.36 6.30
C LYS A 22 -6.71 -0.06 6.08
N LEU A 23 -6.01 -0.83 5.26
CA LEU A 23 -4.72 -0.40 4.74
C LEU A 23 -4.99 0.71 3.73
N GLY A 24 -5.02 1.95 4.24
CA GLY A 24 -5.29 3.14 3.44
C GLY A 24 -4.49 3.09 2.15
N LEU A 25 -5.20 3.19 1.03
CA LEU A 25 -4.60 3.30 -0.29
C LEU A 25 -4.47 4.78 -0.62
N VAL A 26 -3.42 5.10 -1.36
CA VAL A 26 -3.26 6.37 -2.06
C VAL A 26 -3.62 6.10 -3.50
N GLU A 27 -4.72 6.70 -3.94
CA GLU A 27 -5.25 6.52 -5.27
C GLU A 27 -4.65 7.55 -6.22
N PHE A 28 -4.09 7.06 -7.32
CA PHE A 28 -3.73 7.84 -8.49
C PHE A 28 -4.61 7.39 -9.67
N PRO A 29 -4.71 8.18 -10.76
CA PRO A 29 -5.63 7.89 -11.86
C PRO A 29 -5.45 6.52 -12.51
N ASN A 30 -4.23 5.99 -12.52
CA ASN A 30 -3.88 4.73 -13.17
C ASN A 30 -3.32 3.67 -12.22
N ILE A 31 -3.02 4.01 -10.97
CA ILE A 31 -2.43 3.08 -9.99
C ILE A 31 -2.85 3.44 -8.57
N ALA A 32 -2.98 2.45 -7.70
CA ALA A 32 -3.18 2.66 -6.27
C ALA A 32 -1.96 2.13 -5.51
N ILE A 33 -1.47 2.91 -4.55
CA ILE A 33 -0.28 2.59 -3.75
C ILE A 33 -0.72 2.43 -2.29
N ARG A 34 -0.32 1.34 -1.65
CA ARG A 34 -0.54 1.17 -0.21
C ARG A 34 0.25 2.21 0.58
N LYS A 35 -0.36 2.82 1.59
CA LYS A 35 0.34 3.80 2.47
C LYS A 35 1.63 3.23 3.07
N ASP A 36 1.67 1.94 3.38
CA ASP A 36 2.87 1.27 3.90
C ASP A 36 4.07 1.30 2.94
N PHE A 37 3.82 1.42 1.63
CA PHE A 37 4.87 1.48 0.60
C PHE A 37 5.41 2.89 0.37
N LEU A 38 4.73 3.93 0.87
CA LEU A 38 5.20 5.31 0.72
C LEU A 38 6.56 5.54 1.39
N LYS A 39 6.84 4.83 2.50
CA LYS A 39 8.14 4.86 3.20
C LYS A 39 9.31 4.35 2.35
N HIS A 40 9.01 3.61 1.28
CA HIS A 40 10.00 3.07 0.35
C HIS A 40 10.16 3.92 -0.90
N ILE A 41 9.50 5.08 -1.00
CA ILE A 41 9.74 6.03 -2.08
C ILE A 41 11.15 6.59 -1.91
N TYR A 42 11.98 6.35 -2.91
CA TYR A 42 13.34 6.84 -2.96
C TYR A 42 13.42 8.20 -3.67
N THR A 43 12.78 8.30 -4.84
CA THR A 43 12.72 9.55 -5.60
C THR A 43 11.48 9.62 -6.48
N VAL A 44 11.05 10.85 -6.77
CA VAL A 44 9.93 11.15 -7.68
C VAL A 44 10.47 12.07 -8.75
N THR A 45 10.33 11.67 -10.01
CA THR A 45 10.90 12.42 -11.14
C THR A 45 9.83 12.79 -12.15
N ARG A 46 10.01 13.96 -12.76
CA ARG A 46 9.23 14.39 -13.93
C ARG A 46 9.71 13.61 -15.14
N TYR A 47 8.80 13.03 -15.92
CA TYR A 47 9.17 12.28 -17.12
C TYR A 47 8.75 12.99 -18.42
N HIS A 48 7.48 13.38 -18.56
CA HIS A 48 6.95 14.20 -19.66
C HIS A 48 5.68 14.95 -19.22
N ASP A 49 5.11 15.80 -20.09
CA ASP A 49 3.93 16.61 -19.80
C ASP A 49 2.78 15.78 -19.23
N GLY A 50 2.51 15.95 -17.93
CA GLY A 50 1.44 15.26 -17.22
C GLY A 50 1.75 13.85 -16.72
N CYS A 51 3.02 13.38 -16.78
CA CYS A 51 3.41 12.08 -16.24
C CYS A 51 4.62 12.14 -15.30
N THR A 52 4.51 11.37 -14.22
CA THR A 52 5.49 11.32 -13.13
C THR A 52 5.91 9.88 -12.88
N ILE A 53 7.20 9.65 -12.64
CA ILE A 53 7.73 8.33 -12.27
C ILE A 53 8.12 8.36 -10.79
N ILE A 54 7.53 7.46 -10.03
CA ILE A 54 7.87 7.20 -8.63
C ILE A 54 8.81 6.00 -8.59
N TYR A 55 9.98 6.18 -8.00
CA TYR A 55 10.96 5.13 -7.77
C TYR A 55 10.88 4.65 -6.34
N PHE A 56 10.77 3.33 -6.18
CA PHE A 56 10.74 2.64 -4.91
C PHE A 56 12.04 1.88 -4.70
N LYS A 57 12.54 1.92 -3.48
CA LYS A 57 13.68 1.13 -3.02
C LYS A 57 13.22 0.23 -1.88
N ILE A 58 12.80 -0.98 -2.24
CA ILE A 58 12.23 -1.95 -1.29
C ILE A 58 13.36 -2.83 -0.75
N PRO A 59 13.53 -2.94 0.58
CA PRO A 59 14.55 -3.81 1.15
C PRO A 59 14.20 -5.28 0.89
N LYS A 60 15.16 -6.04 0.36
CA LYS A 60 15.12 -7.50 0.25
C LYS A 60 15.91 -8.14 1.40
N PHE A 61 15.72 -9.44 1.58
CA PHE A 61 16.57 -10.22 2.47
C PHE A 61 18.05 -10.08 2.06
N PHE A 62 18.95 -10.07 3.05
CA PHE A 62 20.40 -9.90 2.90
C PHE A 62 20.89 -8.48 2.52
N GLY A 63 20.13 -7.43 2.84
CA GLY A 63 20.60 -6.04 2.70
C GLY A 63 20.67 -5.53 1.26
N ALA A 64 20.25 -6.34 0.29
CA ALA A 64 20.01 -5.90 -1.07
C ALA A 64 18.73 -5.05 -1.13
N TYR A 65 18.68 -4.11 -2.06
CA TYR A 65 17.49 -3.34 -2.36
C TYR A 65 17.01 -3.67 -3.76
N GLU A 66 15.69 -3.82 -3.90
CA GLU A 66 15.05 -3.95 -5.20
C GLU A 66 14.50 -2.58 -5.63
N GLU A 67 14.94 -2.12 -6.79
CA GLU A 67 14.44 -0.91 -7.41
C GLU A 67 13.20 -1.23 -8.24
N GLN A 68 12.09 -0.58 -7.90
CA GLN A 68 10.85 -0.66 -8.66
C GLN A 68 10.44 0.73 -9.12
N LYS A 69 9.75 0.82 -10.26
CA LYS A 69 9.25 2.08 -10.80
C LYS A 69 7.76 2.00 -11.06
N ALA A 70 7.01 2.99 -10.60
CA ALA A 70 5.60 3.18 -10.94
C ALA A 70 5.47 4.43 -11.81
N LYS A 71 4.82 4.27 -12.96
CA LYS A 71 4.44 5.40 -13.81
C LYS A 71 3.05 5.89 -13.38
N VAL A 72 2.94 7.18 -13.09
CA VAL A 72 1.70 7.82 -12.70
C VAL A 72 1.30 8.81 -13.78
N ASN A 73 0.05 8.74 -14.24
CA ASN A 73 -0.52 9.65 -15.22
C ASN A 73 -1.04 10.94 -14.54
N LEU A 74 -0.17 11.59 -13.77
CA LEU A 74 -0.40 12.91 -13.17
C LEU A 74 0.84 13.77 -13.32
N SER A 75 0.61 15.08 -13.33
CA SER A 75 1.70 16.04 -13.24
C SER A 75 2.46 15.86 -11.93
N TYR A 76 3.71 16.32 -11.93
CA TYR A 76 4.56 16.20 -10.75
C TYR A 76 4.00 16.94 -9.54
N GLU A 77 3.45 18.13 -9.76
CA GLU A 77 2.91 18.98 -8.69
C GLU A 77 1.67 18.35 -8.06
N GLU A 78 0.77 17.80 -8.87
CA GLU A 78 -0.40 17.07 -8.38
C GLU A 78 0.00 15.80 -7.65
N THR A 79 0.96 15.05 -8.20
CA THR A 79 1.48 13.83 -7.54
C THR A 79 2.07 14.16 -6.17
N MET A 80 2.88 15.21 -6.08
CA MET A 80 3.45 15.66 -4.81
C MET A 80 2.39 16.17 -3.84
N LYS A 81 1.35 16.87 -4.33
CA LYS A 81 0.22 17.31 -3.50
C LYS A 81 -0.50 16.13 -2.86
N ILE A 82 -0.76 15.07 -3.64
CA ILE A 82 -1.40 13.83 -3.14
C ILE A 82 -0.50 13.15 -2.11
N LEU A 83 0.79 12.97 -2.42
CA LEU A 83 1.75 12.33 -1.52
C LEU A 83 1.91 13.10 -0.19
N ASN A 84 1.93 14.43 -0.23
CA ASN A 84 2.06 15.27 0.97
C ASN A 84 0.76 15.38 1.77
N SER A 85 -0.39 15.08 1.17
CA SER A 85 -1.69 15.10 1.86
C SER A 85 -2.02 13.81 2.61
N CYS A 86 -1.18 12.78 2.49
CA CYS A 86 -1.41 11.43 3.03
C CYS A 86 -0.85 11.19 4.43
#